data_AF-A0A970ZH94-F1
#
_entry.id   AF-A0A970ZH94-F1
#
_cell.length_a   1.000
_cell.length_b   1.000
_cell.length_c   1.000
_cell.angle_alpha   90.00
_cell.angle_beta   90.00
_cell.angle_gamma   90.00
#
_symmetry.space_group_name_H-M   'P 1'
#
loop_
_entity.id
_entity.type
_entity.pdbx_description
1 polymer ?
#
loop_
_entity_poly.entity_id
_entity_poly.type
_entity_poly.pdbx_seq_one_letter_code
_entity_poly.pdbx_strand_id
1 'polypeptide(L)'
;MKRHYSGFSRIRFLIVNLIVLSFISSSVLFAADDVPVVVQPVLGRIEIDGMLDEPEWKRDPAAIRLTQVEPRNGEPPSENTRVWLAYSKDALYIAVLCLDRNPDQMVATEMRRDAILIDNDNVEIVLDTYHDHRNAYYFSTNPVGALVDGRVTENQMAAMEWDGIWSVRTRIVEDGWTAEFEIPFKTIGFKPGLPEWGFNISRFLARSRETSRWASPSLDTRIFQVVKAGHITGIENPSQGVGLDIKPYGILGFTRDVESRNIIVPPGQPGVNPLSEVHNGGFDVFYRITANLVSSTTVNTDFAETEADTRQVNLTRFQLFFPEKRTFFLEDAGIFEFARIVPDGPPELNAGGDLLPFFSRRMGLVEKFTANGPVGYEVPIRAGEKLTGKIGRFDIGLLDVQTGSYTEPDRVGQPGFRLPGKNLSVGRVKANFLSQSYVGAMFTNGDPTGETSNQMGGIDLKLATSNFLNRGKNLSLMLFGTKTYTTGLNGRDTAYGGFLSYPNDLVTLEYKWMDIGENYNPELGFVPRTGVRISSFDSEISPRPGIWNVRQMSFEFSIKDYYSTVHNDWQTKEVGITPFQWRMNSGDFIGYEWTRSQE
;
A
#
# COMPACT_ATOMS: atom_id res chain seq x y z
N MET A 1 -63.47 15.06 -22.54
CA MET A 1 -63.17 13.61 -22.44
C MET A 1 -61.68 13.47 -22.17
N LYS A 2 -61.28 12.59 -21.25
CA LYS A 2 -59.92 12.38 -20.67
C LYS A 2 -59.64 13.14 -19.37
N ARG A 3 -59.75 12.39 -18.27
CA ARG A 3 -59.35 12.74 -16.90
C ARG A 3 -57.83 12.76 -16.79
N HIS A 4 -57.31 13.75 -16.08
CA HIS A 4 -55.95 13.80 -15.55
C HIS A 4 -55.79 12.81 -14.39
N TYR A 5 -54.72 12.03 -14.42
CA TYR A 5 -54.15 11.39 -13.23
C TYR A 5 -52.74 11.97 -13.02
N SER A 6 -52.63 12.78 -11.98
CA SER A 6 -51.37 13.17 -11.35
C SER A 6 -51.27 12.43 -10.02
N GLY A 7 -50.06 11.99 -9.67
CA GLY A 7 -49.73 11.46 -8.34
C GLY A 7 -49.32 10.00 -8.36
N PHE A 8 -48.03 9.74 -8.19
CA PHE A 8 -47.45 8.75 -7.27
C PHE A 8 -45.93 8.69 -7.51
N SER A 9 -45.21 9.63 -6.88
CA SER A 9 -43.80 9.43 -6.56
C SER A 9 -43.51 10.20 -5.28
N ARG A 10 -42.66 9.64 -4.41
CA ARG A 10 -42.42 9.94 -2.99
C ARG A 10 -43.25 9.06 -2.06
N ILE A 11 -42.55 8.51 -1.05
CA ILE A 11 -42.99 7.50 -0.07
C ILE A 11 -42.80 6.05 -0.53
N ARG A 12 -41.53 5.63 -0.66
CA ARG A 12 -41.11 4.23 -0.45
C ARG A 12 -39.65 4.04 0.00
N PHE A 13 -38.96 5.11 0.42
CA PHE A 13 -37.54 5.07 0.82
C PHE A 13 -37.29 5.27 2.33
N LEU A 14 -38.34 5.28 3.17
CA LEU A 14 -38.23 5.71 4.58
C LEU A 14 -38.69 4.71 5.65
N ILE A 15 -39.00 3.45 5.31
CA ILE A 15 -39.57 2.49 6.29
C ILE A 15 -38.72 1.22 6.50
N VAL A 16 -37.65 1.00 5.73
CA VAL A 16 -36.70 -0.12 5.99
C VAL A 16 -35.51 0.30 6.87
N ASN A 17 -35.25 1.60 7.04
CA ASN A 17 -34.12 2.12 7.83
C ASN A 17 -34.38 2.28 9.35
N LEU A 18 -35.58 1.96 9.86
CA LEU A 18 -35.93 2.24 11.26
C LEU A 18 -35.97 1.02 12.19
N ILE A 19 -35.68 -0.20 11.69
CA ILE A 19 -35.69 -1.43 12.49
C ILE A 19 -34.27 -1.95 12.82
N VAL A 20 -33.22 -1.36 12.22
CA VAL A 20 -31.82 -1.72 12.52
C VAL A 20 -31.28 -1.03 13.80
N LEU A 21 -32.06 -0.15 14.44
CA LEU A 21 -31.55 0.69 15.53
C LEU A 21 -31.76 0.19 16.98
N SER A 22 -32.29 -1.02 17.23
CA SER A 22 -32.73 -1.40 18.60
C SER A 22 -32.15 -2.69 19.21
N PHE A 23 -31.09 -3.27 18.66
CA PHE A 23 -30.39 -4.39 19.34
C PHE A 23 -28.89 -4.18 19.35
N ILE A 24 -28.40 -3.43 20.35
CA ILE A 24 -26.99 -3.45 20.76
C ILE A 24 -27.00 -3.54 22.29
N SER A 25 -26.89 -4.77 22.79
CA SER A 25 -26.62 -5.05 24.19
C SER A 25 -25.18 -4.65 24.51
N SER A 26 -25.03 -3.88 25.59
CA SER A 26 -23.75 -3.40 26.10
C SER A 26 -22.91 -4.56 26.62
N SER A 27 -21.85 -4.92 25.91
CA SER A 27 -20.73 -5.67 26.49
C SER A 27 -19.76 -4.64 27.09
N VAL A 28 -19.59 -4.66 28.41
CA VAL A 28 -18.53 -3.90 29.07
C VAL A 28 -17.21 -4.58 28.72
N LEU A 29 -16.42 -3.99 27.82
CA LEU A 29 -15.02 -4.37 27.66
C LEU A 29 -14.24 -3.81 28.87
N PHE A 30 -13.52 -4.70 29.56
CA PHE A 30 -12.42 -4.29 30.40
C PHE A 30 -11.36 -3.65 29.51
N ALA A 31 -11.15 -2.33 29.66
CA ALA A 31 -9.94 -1.70 29.16
C ALA A 31 -8.78 -2.28 29.98
N ALA A 32 -7.92 -3.07 29.36
CA ALA A 32 -6.63 -3.38 29.94
C ALA A 32 -5.83 -2.07 30.01
N ASP A 33 -5.32 -1.72 31.19
CA ASP A 33 -4.40 -0.60 31.34
C ASP A 33 -3.21 -0.80 30.39
N ASP A 34 -2.94 0.21 29.57
CA ASP A 34 -1.89 0.24 28.54
C ASP A 34 -0.53 0.42 29.22
N VAL A 35 -0.09 -0.61 29.95
CA VAL A 35 1.21 -0.63 30.62
C VAL A 35 2.30 -0.89 29.57
N PRO A 36 3.25 0.05 29.36
CA PRO A 36 4.30 -0.14 28.38
C PRO A 36 5.18 -1.35 28.70
N VAL A 37 5.65 -2.03 27.65
CA VAL A 37 6.54 -3.19 27.75
C VAL A 37 7.99 -2.73 27.63
N VAL A 38 8.83 -3.06 28.61
CA VAL A 38 10.24 -2.65 28.62
C VAL A 38 11.07 -3.59 27.75
N VAL A 39 11.76 -3.03 26.74
CA VAL A 39 12.78 -3.69 25.94
C VAL A 39 14.07 -3.79 26.75
N GLN A 40 14.65 -4.98 26.83
CA GLN A 40 15.82 -5.22 27.67
C GLN A 40 17.12 -4.97 26.91
N PRO A 41 18.18 -4.45 27.55
CA PRO A 41 19.49 -4.42 26.90
C PRO A 41 20.03 -5.84 26.70
N VAL A 42 20.72 -6.05 25.58
CA VAL A 42 21.50 -7.27 25.34
C VAL A 42 22.61 -7.42 26.38
N LEU A 43 22.88 -8.66 26.78
CA LEU A 43 23.98 -9.06 27.63
C LEU A 43 25.23 -9.42 26.81
N GLY A 44 25.03 -9.88 25.57
CA GLY A 44 26.09 -10.29 24.67
C GLY A 44 25.71 -10.15 23.21
N ARG A 45 26.39 -10.91 22.36
CA ARG A 45 26.02 -11.05 20.96
C ARG A 45 24.89 -12.08 20.86
N ILE A 46 23.82 -11.72 20.18
CA ILE A 46 22.77 -12.64 19.76
C ILE A 46 23.15 -13.21 18.40
N GLU A 47 23.07 -14.53 18.22
CA GLU A 47 23.30 -15.18 16.95
C GLU A 47 21.95 -15.55 16.34
N ILE A 48 21.56 -14.85 15.28
CA ILE A 48 20.25 -15.09 14.64
C ILE A 48 20.31 -16.43 13.89
N ASP A 49 19.90 -17.51 14.56
CA ASP A 49 19.86 -18.87 14.03
C ASP A 49 18.50 -19.57 14.24
N GLY A 50 17.58 -18.88 14.94
CA GLY A 50 16.24 -19.35 15.24
C GLY A 50 16.19 -20.22 16.50
N MET A 51 17.30 -20.44 17.20
CA MET A 51 17.34 -21.08 18.51
C MET A 51 17.13 -20.02 19.60
N LEU A 52 16.45 -20.38 20.69
CA LEU A 52 16.23 -19.46 21.80
C LEU A 52 17.16 -19.82 22.97
N ASP A 53 18.47 -19.93 22.71
CA ASP A 53 19.44 -20.42 23.69
C ASP A 53 20.34 -19.34 24.29
N GLU A 54 20.26 -18.11 23.79
CA GLU A 54 20.94 -16.94 24.32
C GLU A 54 20.48 -16.56 25.74
N PRO A 55 21.36 -15.92 26.54
CA PRO A 55 21.00 -15.41 27.86
C PRO A 55 19.78 -14.48 27.87
N GLU A 56 19.56 -13.72 26.81
CA GLU A 56 18.45 -12.78 26.63
C GLU A 56 17.10 -13.50 26.61
N TRP A 57 17.03 -14.66 25.95
CA TRP A 57 15.83 -15.47 25.76
C TRP A 57 15.53 -16.40 26.94
N LYS A 58 16.53 -16.60 27.82
CA LYS A 58 16.39 -17.35 29.08
C LYS A 58 15.74 -16.54 30.22
N ARG A 59 15.54 -15.24 30.03
CA ARG A 59 14.79 -14.38 30.97
C ARG A 59 13.29 -14.64 30.87
N ASP A 60 12.54 -14.09 31.82
CA ASP A 60 11.09 -14.05 31.70
C ASP A 60 10.69 -13.34 30.38
N PRO A 61 9.73 -13.89 29.62
CA PRO A 61 9.22 -13.24 28.41
C PRO A 61 8.69 -11.85 28.73
N ALA A 62 8.70 -10.99 27.71
CA ALA A 62 8.04 -9.69 27.77
C ALA A 62 6.57 -9.87 28.18
N ALA A 63 6.00 -8.87 28.86
CA ALA A 63 4.61 -8.87 29.33
C ALA A 63 3.59 -8.67 28.18
N ILE A 64 3.80 -9.36 27.07
CA ILE A 64 2.98 -9.38 25.87
C ILE A 64 2.06 -10.60 25.95
N ARG A 65 0.76 -10.34 26.10
CA ARG A 65 -0.28 -11.37 26.12
C ARG A 65 -1.18 -11.22 24.91
N LEU A 66 -1.11 -12.17 23.98
CA LEU A 66 -2.01 -12.18 22.84
C LEU A 66 -3.43 -12.56 23.29
N THR A 67 -4.43 -11.99 22.64
CA THR A 67 -5.85 -12.27 22.83
C THR A 67 -6.47 -12.55 21.47
N GLN A 68 -7.40 -13.52 21.38
CA GLN A 68 -8.06 -13.86 20.12
C GLN A 68 -8.83 -12.65 19.56
N VAL A 69 -8.57 -12.36 18.29
CA VAL A 69 -9.39 -11.48 17.44
C VAL A 69 -10.43 -12.34 16.74
N GLU A 70 -9.97 -13.40 16.07
CA GLU A 70 -10.79 -14.43 15.43
C GLU A 70 -10.33 -15.82 15.90
N PRO A 71 -11.22 -16.82 15.95
CA PRO A 71 -12.67 -16.73 15.70
C PRO A 71 -13.47 -16.26 16.92
N ARG A 72 -12.92 -16.38 18.14
CA ARG A 72 -13.63 -16.04 19.39
C ARG A 72 -13.04 -14.78 20.01
N ASN A 73 -13.53 -13.62 19.57
CA ASN A 73 -13.01 -12.33 20.00
C ASN A 73 -12.99 -12.18 21.54
N GLY A 74 -11.83 -11.80 22.08
CA GLY A 74 -11.64 -11.57 23.52
C GLY A 74 -11.25 -12.80 24.33
N GLU A 75 -11.26 -14.01 23.75
CA GLU A 75 -10.81 -15.22 24.44
C GLU A 75 -9.28 -15.38 24.45
N PRO A 76 -8.72 -16.18 25.39
CA PRO A 76 -7.33 -16.58 25.32
C PRO A 76 -6.98 -17.33 24.02
N PRO A 77 -5.76 -17.17 23.46
CA PRO A 77 -5.30 -17.94 22.30
C PRO A 77 -5.42 -19.45 22.54
N SER A 78 -5.76 -20.21 21.51
CA SER A 78 -5.77 -21.68 21.60
C SER A 78 -4.36 -22.24 21.78
N GLU A 79 -3.38 -21.58 21.18
CA GLU A 79 -1.97 -21.86 21.36
C GLU A 79 -1.21 -20.61 21.82
N ASN A 80 -0.43 -20.75 22.89
CA ASN A 80 0.26 -19.64 23.52
C ASN A 80 1.43 -19.14 22.66
N THR A 81 1.73 -17.85 22.78
CA THR A 81 2.90 -17.24 22.14
C THR A 81 3.68 -16.47 23.19
N ARG A 82 4.99 -16.67 23.24
CA ARG A 82 5.92 -15.94 24.12
C ARG A 82 6.79 -15.05 23.27
N VAL A 83 7.05 -13.83 23.75
CA VAL A 83 7.80 -12.81 23.04
C VAL A 83 8.88 -12.27 23.96
N TRP A 84 10.07 -12.07 23.44
CA TRP A 84 11.15 -11.35 24.10
C TRP A 84 11.58 -10.19 23.23
N LEU A 85 11.88 -9.07 23.89
CA LEU A 85 12.36 -7.86 23.23
C LEU A 85 13.69 -7.48 23.83
N ALA A 86 14.72 -7.42 23.00
CA ALA A 86 16.04 -6.98 23.39
C ALA A 86 16.57 -5.90 22.44
N TYR A 87 17.50 -5.06 22.89
CA TYR A 87 18.16 -4.09 22.03
C TYR A 87 19.65 -3.97 22.33
N SER A 88 20.40 -3.67 21.28
CA SER A 88 21.77 -3.18 21.37
C SER A 88 21.82 -1.73 20.89
N LYS A 89 23.00 -1.11 20.85
CA LYS A 89 23.15 0.21 20.25
C LYS A 89 22.81 0.22 18.74
N ASP A 90 22.92 -0.92 18.06
CA ASP A 90 22.91 -1.02 16.60
C ASP A 90 21.65 -1.69 16.03
N ALA A 91 20.89 -2.43 16.85
CA ALA A 91 19.72 -3.20 16.41
C ALA A 91 18.70 -3.45 17.52
N LEU A 92 17.44 -3.59 17.11
CA LEU A 92 16.34 -4.17 17.87
C LEU A 92 16.24 -5.67 17.56
N TYR A 93 16.10 -6.48 18.61
CA TYR A 93 15.95 -7.92 18.53
C TYR A 93 14.59 -8.35 19.07
N ILE A 94 13.92 -9.23 18.34
CA ILE A 94 12.62 -9.77 18.72
C ILE A 94 12.70 -11.29 18.60
N ALA A 95 12.50 -11.99 19.71
CA ALA A 95 12.37 -13.44 19.69
C ALA A 95 10.92 -13.83 19.97
N VAL A 96 10.42 -14.83 19.25
CA VAL A 96 9.06 -15.33 19.38
C VAL A 96 9.10 -16.85 19.48
N LEU A 97 8.44 -17.40 20.50
CA LEU A 97 8.11 -18.83 20.59
C LEU A 97 6.61 -18.98 20.39
N CYS A 98 6.23 -19.53 19.26
CA CYS A 98 4.87 -19.87 18.92
C CYS A 98 4.63 -21.33 19.31
N LEU A 99 4.06 -21.56 20.49
CA LEU A 99 3.71 -22.91 20.91
C LEU A 99 2.64 -23.49 19.99
N ASP A 100 2.67 -24.80 19.79
CA ASP A 100 1.70 -25.55 19.01
C ASP A 100 1.67 -27.00 19.53
N ARG A 101 0.50 -27.50 19.92
CA ARG A 101 0.37 -28.90 20.39
C ARG A 101 0.45 -29.92 19.26
N ASN A 102 0.33 -29.48 18.01
CA ASN A 102 0.39 -30.31 16.81
C ASN A 102 1.31 -29.66 15.75
N PRO A 103 2.64 -29.53 16.01
CA PRO A 103 3.57 -28.89 15.08
C PRO A 103 3.60 -29.54 13.69
N ASP A 104 3.39 -30.86 13.61
CA ASP A 104 3.32 -31.61 12.34
C ASP A 104 2.14 -31.20 11.44
N GLN A 105 1.17 -30.44 11.97
CA GLN A 105 0.00 -29.93 11.24
C GLN A 105 0.11 -28.43 10.95
N MET A 106 1.26 -27.79 11.16
CA MET A 106 1.48 -26.39 10.78
C MET A 106 1.45 -26.24 9.26
N VAL A 107 0.87 -25.13 8.79
CA VAL A 107 0.79 -24.82 7.35
C VAL A 107 1.79 -23.72 7.03
N ALA A 108 2.87 -24.07 6.35
CA ALA A 108 3.93 -23.15 5.96
C ALA A 108 4.53 -23.58 4.62
N THR A 109 3.91 -23.14 3.51
CA THR A 109 4.23 -23.54 2.14
C THR A 109 4.94 -22.46 1.33
N GLU A 110 4.96 -21.22 1.80
CA GLU A 110 5.59 -20.09 1.11
C GLU A 110 6.87 -19.63 1.82
N MET A 111 8.00 -19.66 1.12
CA MET A 111 9.30 -19.15 1.61
C MET A 111 9.82 -17.96 0.80
N ARG A 112 9.12 -17.58 -0.27
CA ARG A 112 9.56 -16.48 -1.14
C ARG A 112 9.56 -15.17 -0.36
N ARG A 113 10.56 -14.33 -0.61
CA ARG A 113 10.56 -12.95 -0.14
C ARG A 113 9.32 -12.23 -0.68
N ASP A 114 8.67 -11.43 0.16
CA ASP A 114 7.45 -10.67 -0.13
C ASP A 114 6.25 -11.55 -0.53
N ALA A 115 6.21 -12.81 -0.05
CA ALA A 115 5.09 -13.71 -0.28
C ALA A 115 3.82 -13.28 0.47
N ILE A 116 2.66 -13.60 -0.11
CA ILE A 116 1.36 -13.44 0.55
C ILE A 116 1.15 -14.60 1.51
N LEU A 117 1.21 -14.34 2.82
CA LEU A 117 1.14 -15.35 3.88
C LEU A 117 -0.29 -15.62 4.42
N ILE A 118 -1.34 -15.24 3.67
CA ILE A 118 -2.74 -15.20 4.15
C ILE A 118 -3.30 -16.55 4.64
N ASP A 119 -2.76 -17.67 4.15
CA ASP A 119 -3.17 -19.03 4.53
C ASP A 119 -2.02 -19.82 5.18
N ASN A 120 -0.96 -19.15 5.63
CA ASN A 120 0.20 -19.75 6.29
C ASN A 120 0.26 -19.31 7.75
N ASP A 121 0.69 -20.21 8.64
CA ASP A 121 1.05 -19.85 10.02
C ASP A 121 2.07 -18.71 9.97
N ASN A 122 1.79 -17.60 10.65
CA ASN A 122 2.66 -16.45 10.59
C ASN A 122 2.63 -15.61 11.88
N VAL A 123 3.67 -14.81 12.02
CA VAL A 123 3.74 -13.70 12.99
C VAL A 123 3.89 -12.41 12.21
N GLU A 124 3.15 -11.40 12.64
CA GLU A 124 3.13 -10.05 12.08
C GLU A 124 3.55 -9.07 13.17
N ILE A 125 4.42 -8.11 12.83
CA ILE A 125 4.96 -7.10 13.73
C ILE A 125 4.79 -5.72 13.08
N VAL A 126 4.34 -4.75 13.87
CA VAL A 126 4.27 -3.34 13.48
C VAL A 126 5.06 -2.50 14.47
N LEU A 127 5.88 -1.57 13.95
CA LEU A 127 6.79 -0.73 14.73
C LEU A 127 6.65 0.76 14.35
N ASP A 128 6.09 1.56 15.26
CA ASP A 128 6.01 3.03 15.16
C ASP A 128 7.18 3.67 15.90
N THR A 129 8.26 3.87 15.17
CA THR A 129 9.54 4.40 15.66
C THR A 129 9.58 5.93 15.77
N TYR A 130 8.53 6.61 15.32
CA TYR A 130 8.37 8.07 15.40
C TYR A 130 7.33 8.50 16.43
N HIS A 131 6.57 7.53 16.92
CA HIS A 131 5.46 7.69 17.83
C HIS A 131 4.45 8.72 17.33
N ASP A 132 4.16 8.66 16.02
CA ASP A 132 3.23 9.56 15.35
C ASP A 132 1.83 8.97 15.16
N HIS A 133 1.64 7.71 15.57
CA HIS A 133 0.40 6.95 15.53
C HIS A 133 -0.21 6.85 14.13
N ARG A 134 0.60 7.01 13.09
CA ARG A 134 0.18 7.07 11.69
C ARG A 134 1.01 6.18 10.81
N ASN A 135 2.32 6.17 11.02
CA ASN A 135 3.26 5.48 10.16
C ASN A 135 4.02 4.42 10.96
N ALA A 136 4.34 3.30 10.32
CA ALA A 136 5.09 2.24 10.96
C ALA A 136 5.84 1.39 9.95
N TYR A 137 6.83 0.65 10.42
CA TYR A 137 7.41 -0.48 9.70
C TYR A 137 6.60 -1.74 9.99
N TYR A 138 6.42 -2.57 8.97
CA TYR A 138 5.76 -3.86 9.07
C TYR A 138 6.77 -4.97 8.74
N PHE A 139 6.75 -6.02 9.54
CA PHE A 139 7.57 -7.22 9.35
C PHE A 139 6.70 -8.46 9.58
N SER A 140 6.89 -9.50 8.79
CA SER A 140 6.23 -10.78 9.00
C SER A 140 7.12 -11.94 8.58
N THR A 141 6.94 -13.07 9.26
CA THR A 141 7.60 -14.35 8.97
C THR A 141 6.68 -15.52 9.30
N ASN A 142 7.08 -16.72 8.89
CA ASN A 142 6.38 -17.98 9.11
C ASN A 142 7.36 -19.09 9.56
N PRO A 143 6.91 -20.30 9.92
CA PRO A 143 7.79 -21.38 10.37
C PRO A 143 8.93 -21.74 9.42
N VAL A 144 8.77 -21.48 8.12
CA VAL A 144 9.77 -21.78 7.07
C VAL A 144 10.65 -20.57 6.72
N GLY A 145 10.54 -19.46 7.45
CA GLY A 145 11.47 -18.34 7.35
C GLY A 145 11.19 -17.40 6.18
N ALA A 146 9.93 -17.24 5.78
CA ALA A 146 9.53 -16.20 4.83
C ALA A 146 9.94 -14.82 5.35
N LEU A 147 10.38 -13.95 4.44
CA LEU A 147 10.82 -12.60 4.74
C LEU A 147 9.84 -11.64 4.06
N VAL A 148 8.98 -11.00 4.84
CA VAL A 148 7.97 -10.05 4.36
C VAL A 148 8.14 -8.76 5.13
N ASP A 149 8.31 -7.65 4.41
CA ASP A 149 8.38 -6.33 4.98
C ASP A 149 7.52 -5.32 4.22
N GLY A 150 7.29 -4.18 4.85
CA GLY A 150 6.55 -3.10 4.23
C GLY A 150 6.46 -1.86 5.10
N ARG A 151 5.87 -0.81 4.54
CA ARG A 151 5.69 0.48 5.20
C ARG A 151 4.21 0.82 5.35
N VAL A 152 3.76 0.96 6.59
CA VAL A 152 2.44 1.48 6.90
C VAL A 152 2.46 3.00 6.79
N THR A 153 1.57 3.54 5.96
CA THR A 153 1.37 4.99 5.81
C THR A 153 -0.05 5.35 6.24
N GLU A 154 -0.19 6.33 7.12
CA GLU A 154 -1.48 6.86 7.58
C GLU A 154 -2.52 5.81 8.06
N ASN A 155 -2.07 4.80 8.82
CA ASN A 155 -2.88 3.68 9.32
C ASN A 155 -3.55 2.83 8.21
N GLN A 156 -3.04 2.89 6.98
CA GLN A 156 -3.50 2.05 5.85
C GLN A 156 -2.76 0.71 5.81
N MET A 157 -3.13 -0.17 4.87
CA MET A 157 -2.34 -1.38 4.60
C MET A 157 -0.87 -1.04 4.33
N ALA A 158 0.04 -1.91 4.75
CA ALA A 158 1.46 -1.74 4.47
C ALA A 158 1.73 -1.82 2.97
N ALA A 159 2.50 -0.86 2.45
CA ALA A 159 3.11 -0.91 1.13
C ALA A 159 4.28 -1.89 1.17
N MET A 160 4.13 -3.04 0.49
CA MET A 160 5.09 -4.16 0.52
C MET A 160 6.25 -3.96 -0.47
N GLU A 161 6.30 -2.83 -1.16
CA GLU A 161 7.38 -2.46 -2.08
C GLU A 161 8.62 -1.93 -1.33
N TRP A 162 8.49 -1.58 -0.05
CA TRP A 162 9.62 -1.18 0.78
C TRP A 162 10.45 -2.39 1.18
N ASP A 163 11.75 -2.35 0.87
CA ASP A 163 12.69 -3.44 1.10
C ASP A 163 13.78 -3.02 2.10
N GLY A 164 13.69 -3.56 3.32
CA GLY A 164 14.64 -3.30 4.40
C GLY A 164 15.77 -4.35 4.48
N ILE A 165 16.94 -3.92 4.95
CA ILE A 165 18.03 -4.83 5.33
C ILE A 165 17.83 -5.31 6.78
N TRP A 166 17.20 -6.45 6.96
CA TRP A 166 17.00 -7.10 8.28
C TRP A 166 17.20 -8.60 8.15
N SER A 167 17.31 -9.29 9.28
CA SER A 167 17.48 -10.75 9.30
C SER A 167 16.40 -11.41 10.14
N VAL A 168 15.94 -12.57 9.69
CA VAL A 168 15.12 -13.48 10.48
C VAL A 168 15.56 -14.92 10.27
N ARG A 169 15.58 -15.69 11.35
CA ARG A 169 15.71 -17.15 11.30
C ARG A 169 14.61 -17.79 12.11
N THR A 170 14.13 -18.91 11.60
CA THR A 170 13.03 -19.65 12.21
C THR A 170 13.42 -21.10 12.36
N ARG A 171 12.85 -21.75 13.36
CA ARG A 171 13.07 -23.19 13.59
C ARG A 171 11.80 -23.85 14.06
N ILE A 172 11.46 -24.98 13.46
CA ILE A 172 10.44 -25.87 14.00
C ILE A 172 11.07 -26.64 15.16
N VAL A 173 10.40 -26.62 16.30
CA VAL A 173 10.82 -27.28 17.55
C VAL A 173 9.72 -28.24 18.01
N GLU A 174 9.98 -29.06 19.04
CA GLU A 174 9.06 -30.12 19.48
C GLU A 174 7.69 -29.60 19.91
N ASP A 175 7.63 -28.40 20.47
CA ASP A 175 6.41 -27.78 21.03
C ASP A 175 5.91 -26.60 20.20
N GLY A 176 6.37 -26.44 18.95
CA GLY A 176 5.91 -25.40 18.04
C GLY A 176 7.00 -24.90 17.10
N TRP A 177 7.18 -23.58 17.01
CA TRP A 177 8.26 -22.98 16.24
C TRP A 177 8.73 -21.66 16.85
N THR A 178 9.96 -21.31 16.53
CA THR A 178 10.65 -20.11 17.01
C THR A 178 11.01 -19.20 15.85
N ALA A 179 11.07 -17.91 16.12
CA ALA A 179 11.58 -16.88 15.22
C ALA A 179 12.48 -15.91 15.99
N GLU A 180 13.60 -15.55 15.38
CA GLU A 180 14.49 -14.48 15.86
C GLU A 180 14.65 -13.44 14.77
N PHE A 181 14.28 -12.20 15.09
CA PHE A 181 14.42 -11.04 14.22
C PHE A 181 15.57 -10.18 14.71
N GLU A 182 16.44 -9.76 13.79
CA GLU A 182 17.37 -8.65 13.97
C GLU A 182 16.96 -7.54 13.02
N ILE A 183 16.58 -6.39 13.58
CA ILE A 183 16.20 -5.19 12.84
C ILE A 183 17.25 -4.11 13.14
N PRO A 184 18.24 -3.92 12.26
CA PRO A 184 19.26 -2.90 12.43
C PRO A 184 18.66 -1.50 12.44
N PHE A 185 19.12 -0.65 13.36
CA PHE A 185 18.68 0.74 13.46
C PHE A 185 19.09 1.62 12.28
N LYS A 186 20.10 1.22 11.51
CA LYS A 186 20.42 1.84 10.22
C LYS A 186 19.35 1.57 9.14
N THR A 187 18.62 0.47 9.25
CA THR A 187 17.61 0.05 8.27
C THR A 187 16.31 0.84 8.43
N ILE A 188 15.96 1.17 9.68
CA ILE A 188 14.72 1.88 10.02
C ILE A 188 14.99 3.32 10.41
N GLY A 189 14.16 4.23 9.93
CA GLY A 189 14.08 5.60 10.42
C GLY A 189 13.46 5.62 11.83
N PHE A 190 13.95 6.46 12.75
CA PHE A 190 13.31 6.68 14.05
C PHE A 190 13.65 8.07 14.58
N LYS A 191 12.86 8.56 15.54
CA LYS A 191 13.12 9.85 16.22
C LYS A 191 13.96 9.63 17.49
N PRO A 192 15.20 10.16 17.55
CA PRO A 192 16.06 10.04 18.73
C PRO A 192 15.44 10.68 19.98
N GLY A 193 15.71 10.07 21.13
CA GLY A 193 15.29 10.58 22.44
C GLY A 193 13.80 10.42 22.73
N LEU A 194 13.06 9.66 21.92
CA LEU A 194 11.71 9.24 22.30
C LEU A 194 11.75 8.27 23.49
N PRO A 195 10.88 8.45 24.50
CA PRO A 195 10.80 7.54 25.65
C PRO A 195 10.16 6.19 25.30
N GLU A 196 9.35 6.16 24.25
CA GLU A 196 8.56 5.01 23.84
C GLU A 196 8.36 4.97 22.33
N TRP A 197 8.17 3.76 21.80
CA TRP A 197 7.75 3.47 20.42
C TRP A 197 6.43 2.71 20.44
N GLY A 198 5.62 2.88 19.40
CA GLY A 198 4.45 2.04 19.20
C GLY A 198 4.88 0.65 18.71
N PHE A 199 4.26 -0.40 19.25
CA PHE A 199 4.53 -1.78 18.91
C PHE A 199 3.24 -2.60 18.90
N ASN A 200 3.13 -3.51 17.95
CA ASN A 200 2.09 -4.53 17.99
C ASN A 200 2.60 -5.83 17.39
N ILE A 201 2.06 -6.94 17.87
CA ILE A 201 2.34 -8.27 17.34
C ILE A 201 1.03 -9.05 17.21
N SER A 202 0.90 -9.77 16.11
CA SER A 202 -0.21 -10.68 15.83
C SER A 202 0.35 -12.03 15.40
N ARG A 203 -0.35 -13.11 15.74
CA ARG A 203 -0.11 -14.46 15.23
C ARG A 203 -1.34 -14.92 14.47
N PHE A 204 -1.14 -15.45 13.28
CA PHE A 204 -2.14 -16.23 12.58
C PHE A 204 -1.78 -17.72 12.66
N LEU A 205 -2.72 -18.53 13.15
CA LEU A 205 -2.63 -19.98 13.20
C LEU A 205 -3.55 -20.54 12.10
N ALA A 206 -2.97 -21.01 10.99
CA ALA A 206 -3.69 -21.33 9.77
C ALA A 206 -4.65 -22.51 9.96
N ARG A 207 -4.21 -23.54 10.72
CA ARG A 207 -5.00 -24.74 11.05
C ARG A 207 -6.41 -24.43 11.57
N SER A 208 -6.52 -23.50 12.50
CA SER A 208 -7.79 -23.08 13.12
C SER A 208 -8.31 -21.75 12.56
N ARG A 209 -7.56 -21.16 11.62
CA ARG A 209 -7.74 -19.79 11.13
C ARG A 209 -7.97 -18.82 12.29
N GLU A 210 -7.13 -18.93 13.31
CA GLU A 210 -7.18 -18.12 14.52
C GLU A 210 -6.19 -16.96 14.39
N THR A 211 -6.66 -15.75 14.60
CA THR A 211 -5.81 -14.57 14.72
C THR A 211 -5.80 -14.14 16.17
N SER A 212 -4.63 -14.02 16.77
CA SER A 212 -4.44 -13.54 18.14
C SER A 212 -3.49 -12.35 18.15
N ARG A 213 -3.84 -11.28 18.85
CA ARG A 213 -3.09 -10.00 18.84
C ARG A 213 -2.85 -9.46 20.25
N TRP A 214 -1.74 -8.77 20.44
CA TRP A 214 -1.41 -8.12 21.70
C TRP A 214 -2.25 -6.87 21.96
N ALA A 215 -2.06 -5.81 21.16
CA ALA A 215 -2.74 -4.54 21.36
C ALA A 215 -3.98 -4.41 20.47
N SER A 216 -5.06 -3.90 21.06
CA SER A 216 -6.37 -3.72 20.41
C SER A 216 -6.88 -4.97 19.66
N PRO A 217 -7.13 -6.11 20.37
CA PRO A 217 -7.61 -7.35 19.79
C PRO A 217 -9.11 -7.27 19.42
N SER A 218 -9.48 -6.35 18.54
CA SER A 218 -10.85 -6.06 18.09
C SER A 218 -11.06 -6.49 16.64
N LEU A 219 -12.25 -7.01 16.33
CA LEU A 219 -12.69 -7.32 14.97
C LEU A 219 -12.75 -6.07 14.06
N ASP A 220 -12.95 -4.88 14.64
CA ASP A 220 -12.95 -3.62 13.89
C ASP A 220 -11.54 -3.03 13.74
N THR A 221 -10.48 -3.71 14.19
CA THR A 221 -9.12 -3.15 14.19
C THR A 221 -8.18 -4.04 13.41
N ARG A 222 -7.42 -3.47 12.48
CA ARG A 222 -6.34 -4.15 11.77
C ARG A 222 -5.00 -3.91 12.46
N ILE A 223 -4.03 -4.80 12.25
CA ILE A 223 -2.70 -4.62 12.84
C ILE A 223 -2.01 -3.34 12.34
N PHE A 224 -2.30 -2.91 11.11
CA PHE A 224 -1.78 -1.67 10.52
C PHE A 224 -2.40 -0.38 11.09
N GLN A 225 -3.42 -0.45 11.95
CA GLN A 225 -3.93 0.73 12.65
C GLN A 225 -3.04 1.08 13.83
N VAL A 226 -1.87 1.66 13.52
CA VAL A 226 -0.82 2.11 14.45
C VAL A 226 -1.36 2.94 15.62
N VAL A 227 -2.40 3.75 15.40
CA VAL A 227 -3.08 4.52 16.46
C VAL A 227 -3.60 3.67 17.62
N LYS A 228 -3.74 2.37 17.41
CA LYS A 228 -4.23 1.36 18.36
C LYS A 228 -3.13 0.36 18.80
N ALA A 229 -1.88 0.62 18.45
CA ALA A 229 -0.73 -0.17 18.90
C ALA A 229 -0.45 0.06 20.40
N GLY A 230 0.20 -0.92 21.04
CA GLY A 230 0.70 -0.78 22.41
C GLY A 230 2.05 -0.07 22.41
N HIS A 231 2.65 0.06 23.60
CA HIS A 231 3.87 0.86 23.78
C HIS A 231 5.03 -0.01 24.27
N ILE A 232 6.21 0.17 23.66
CA ILE A 232 7.47 -0.38 24.16
C ILE A 232 8.41 0.74 24.61
N THR A 233 9.16 0.52 25.68
CA THR A 233 10.06 1.51 26.31
C THR A 233 11.44 0.94 26.58
N GLY A 234 12.39 1.76 27.05
CA GLY A 234 13.71 1.30 27.51
C GLY A 234 14.79 1.21 26.43
N ILE A 235 14.50 1.61 25.20
CA ILE A 235 15.49 1.70 24.11
C ILE A 235 16.31 2.99 24.29
N GLU A 236 17.51 2.88 24.85
CA GLU A 236 18.37 4.03 25.14
C GLU A 236 19.48 4.20 24.10
N ASN A 237 19.64 5.44 23.60
CA ASN A 237 20.71 5.82 22.66
C ASN A 237 20.88 4.91 21.41
N PRO A 238 19.79 4.52 20.71
CA PRO A 238 19.91 3.78 19.46
C PRO A 238 20.69 4.59 18.42
N SER A 239 21.51 3.93 17.60
CA SER A 239 22.38 4.59 16.61
C SER A 239 21.98 4.24 15.18
N GLN A 240 21.71 5.27 14.36
CA GLN A 240 21.59 5.14 12.90
C GLN A 240 22.93 5.32 12.16
N GLY A 241 24.03 5.47 12.91
CA GLY A 241 25.29 5.96 12.35
C GLY A 241 25.14 7.39 11.81
N VAL A 242 25.71 7.63 10.62
CA VAL A 242 25.67 8.94 9.94
C VAL A 242 24.45 9.14 9.04
N GLY A 243 23.57 8.14 8.93
CA GLY A 243 22.38 8.19 8.08
C GLY A 243 22.67 8.33 6.59
N LEU A 244 23.80 7.80 6.11
CA LEU A 244 24.25 7.87 4.72
C LEU A 244 24.32 6.46 4.12
N ASP A 245 23.50 6.19 3.11
CA ASP A 245 23.55 4.99 2.30
C ASP A 245 23.93 5.33 0.86
N ILE A 246 24.90 4.61 0.29
CA ILE A 246 25.37 4.80 -1.08
C ILE A 246 25.27 3.46 -1.81
N LYS A 247 24.55 3.45 -2.94
CA LYS A 247 24.33 2.27 -3.79
C LYS A 247 24.93 2.50 -5.18
N PRO A 248 26.20 2.15 -5.43
CA PRO A 248 26.78 2.22 -6.76
C PRO A 248 26.37 1.00 -7.60
N TYR A 249 26.14 1.20 -8.90
CA TYR A 249 25.96 0.11 -9.87
C TYR A 249 26.73 0.39 -11.16
N GLY A 250 27.05 -0.69 -11.87
CA GLY A 250 27.74 -0.62 -13.15
C GLY A 250 27.49 -1.87 -13.97
N ILE A 251 27.11 -1.67 -15.23
CA ILE A 251 26.95 -2.73 -16.22
C ILE A 251 28.07 -2.60 -17.25
N LEU A 252 28.74 -3.73 -17.46
CA LEU A 252 29.68 -3.95 -18.57
C LEU A 252 29.15 -5.11 -19.40
N GLY A 253 28.88 -4.86 -20.67
CA GLY A 253 28.29 -5.86 -21.55
C GLY A 253 28.60 -5.65 -23.01
N PHE A 254 28.34 -6.68 -23.80
CA PHE A 254 28.33 -6.61 -25.25
C PHE A 254 26.94 -7.02 -25.71
N THR A 255 26.20 -6.12 -26.32
CA THR A 255 24.91 -6.43 -26.94
C THR A 255 25.11 -6.69 -28.42
N ARG A 256 24.46 -7.75 -28.91
CA ARG A 256 24.43 -8.06 -30.34
C ARG A 256 23.03 -7.85 -30.88
N ASP A 257 22.81 -6.75 -31.59
CA ASP A 257 21.51 -6.47 -32.20
C ASP A 257 21.30 -7.35 -33.45
N VAL A 258 20.42 -8.34 -33.32
CA VAL A 258 20.09 -9.31 -34.38
C VAL A 258 19.01 -8.76 -35.34
N GLU A 259 18.29 -7.69 -34.97
CA GLU A 259 17.25 -7.05 -35.78
C GLU A 259 17.75 -5.91 -36.68
N SER A 260 19.00 -5.48 -36.49
CA SER A 260 19.69 -4.48 -37.31
C SER A 260 19.68 -4.74 -38.84
N ARG A 261 19.23 -5.92 -39.28
CA ARG A 261 18.95 -6.26 -40.70
C ARG A 261 17.75 -5.53 -41.31
N ASN A 262 16.80 -5.02 -40.51
CA ASN A 262 15.55 -4.38 -40.99
C ASN A 262 15.52 -2.84 -40.82
N ILE A 263 16.64 -2.22 -40.44
CA ILE A 263 16.76 -0.76 -40.30
C ILE A 263 16.95 -0.14 -41.69
N ILE A 264 16.23 0.94 -41.98
CA ILE A 264 16.38 1.67 -43.24
C ILE A 264 17.64 2.55 -43.14
N VAL A 265 18.72 2.16 -43.83
CA VAL A 265 19.96 2.95 -43.88
C VAL A 265 19.95 3.88 -45.10
N PRO A 266 20.10 5.22 -44.93
CA PRO A 266 20.20 6.14 -46.06
C PRO A 266 21.42 5.82 -46.96
N PRO A 267 21.33 6.02 -48.29
CA PRO A 267 22.45 5.79 -49.20
C PRO A 267 23.68 6.63 -48.80
N GLY A 268 24.83 5.97 -48.59
CA GLY A 268 26.11 6.64 -48.27
C GLY A 268 26.53 6.64 -46.80
N GLN A 269 25.78 6.00 -45.89
CA GLN A 269 26.19 5.82 -44.49
C GLN A 269 26.82 4.43 -44.25
N PRO A 270 27.84 4.31 -43.36
CA PRO A 270 28.42 3.03 -42.99
C PRO A 270 27.37 2.12 -42.33
N GLY A 271 27.44 0.81 -42.62
CA GLY A 271 26.52 -0.18 -42.07
C GLY A 271 26.59 -0.25 -40.53
N VAL A 272 25.46 -0.56 -39.89
CA VAL A 272 25.34 -0.65 -38.43
C VAL A 272 26.21 -1.81 -37.94
N ASN A 273 27.18 -1.53 -37.05
CA ASN A 273 27.94 -2.57 -36.38
C ASN A 273 27.01 -3.29 -35.40
N PRO A 274 26.75 -4.61 -35.55
CA PRO A 274 25.78 -5.31 -34.72
C PRO A 274 26.29 -5.54 -33.30
N LEU A 275 27.59 -5.34 -33.02
CA LEU A 275 28.18 -5.44 -31.68
C LEU A 275 28.32 -4.04 -31.08
N SER A 276 27.55 -3.76 -30.03
CA SER A 276 27.68 -2.56 -29.20
C SER A 276 28.23 -2.91 -27.82
N GLU A 277 29.28 -2.20 -27.41
CA GLU A 277 29.75 -2.21 -26.04
C GLU A 277 28.78 -1.40 -25.18
N VAL A 278 28.28 -2.00 -24.11
CA VAL A 278 27.43 -1.35 -23.11
C VAL A 278 28.30 -1.07 -21.89
N HIS A 279 28.56 0.21 -21.66
CA HIS A 279 29.17 0.73 -20.44
C HIS A 279 28.15 1.68 -19.82
N ASN A 280 27.47 1.24 -18.77
CA ASN A 280 26.56 2.10 -18.02
C ASN A 280 26.89 2.02 -16.54
N GLY A 281 26.67 3.10 -15.81
CA GLY A 281 26.92 3.13 -14.39
C GLY A 281 26.41 4.40 -13.76
N GLY A 282 26.16 4.30 -12.47
CA GLY A 282 25.65 5.39 -11.68
C GLY A 282 25.58 4.98 -10.23
N PHE A 283 24.85 5.78 -9.46
CA PHE A 283 24.74 5.56 -8.04
C PHE A 283 23.50 6.25 -7.48
N ASP A 284 22.98 5.68 -6.41
CA ASP A 284 21.98 6.32 -5.57
C ASP A 284 22.61 6.67 -4.21
N VAL A 285 22.27 7.83 -3.67
CA VAL A 285 22.66 8.28 -2.33
C VAL A 285 21.38 8.58 -1.55
N PHE A 286 21.27 8.05 -0.35
CA PHE A 286 20.22 8.36 0.60
C PHE A 286 20.86 8.96 1.85
N TYR A 287 20.47 10.17 2.19
CA TYR A 287 21.00 10.90 3.33
C TYR A 287 19.87 11.38 4.25
N ARG A 288 19.84 10.86 5.48
CA ARG A 288 18.89 11.26 6.52
C ARG A 288 19.38 12.55 7.18
N ILE A 289 18.98 13.70 6.63
CA ILE A 289 19.26 15.04 7.16
C ILE A 289 18.81 15.16 8.61
N THR A 290 17.62 14.63 8.89
CA THR A 290 17.13 14.40 10.25
C THR A 290 16.52 13.01 10.32
N ALA A 291 16.24 12.54 11.53
CA ALA A 291 15.37 11.40 11.77
C ALA A 291 14.17 11.33 10.81
N ASN A 292 13.50 12.46 10.60
CA ASN A 292 12.26 12.55 9.85
C ASN A 292 12.43 13.11 8.44
N LEU A 293 13.64 13.38 7.95
CA LEU A 293 13.85 14.08 6.67
C LEU A 293 15.00 13.44 5.90
N VAL A 294 14.69 12.92 4.72
CA VAL A 294 15.59 12.17 3.86
C VAL A 294 15.76 12.91 2.54
N SER A 295 17.02 13.11 2.14
CA SER A 295 17.40 13.49 0.78
C SER A 295 17.82 12.23 0.04
N SER A 296 17.19 11.95 -1.10
CA SER A 296 17.61 10.90 -2.03
C SER A 296 18.13 11.55 -3.30
N THR A 297 19.27 11.09 -3.78
CA THR A 297 19.88 11.57 -5.02
C THR A 297 20.20 10.37 -5.89
N THR A 298 19.85 10.43 -7.16
CA THR A 298 20.23 9.42 -8.15
C THR A 298 20.99 10.07 -9.29
N VAL A 299 22.00 9.39 -9.81
CA VAL A 299 22.70 9.76 -11.04
C VAL A 299 22.71 8.56 -11.97
N ASN A 300 22.29 8.78 -13.22
CA ASN A 300 22.20 7.79 -14.29
C ASN A 300 21.34 6.55 -14.02
N THR A 301 20.36 6.62 -13.08
CA THR A 301 19.61 5.48 -12.50
C THR A 301 19.43 4.29 -13.47
N ASP A 302 19.76 3.09 -13.01
CA ASP A 302 19.57 1.88 -13.80
C ASP A 302 18.11 1.45 -13.77
N PHE A 303 17.55 1.17 -14.94
CA PHE A 303 16.25 0.53 -15.05
C PHE A 303 16.37 -1.00 -15.15
N ALA A 304 17.58 -1.52 -15.44
CA ALA A 304 17.83 -2.94 -15.63
C ALA A 304 17.69 -3.78 -14.35
N GLU A 305 17.72 -3.17 -13.15
CA GLU A 305 17.39 -3.89 -11.91
C GLU A 305 15.89 -4.21 -11.77
N THR A 306 15.02 -3.73 -12.66
CA THR A 306 13.56 -3.72 -12.39
C THR A 306 12.62 -4.32 -13.44
N GLU A 307 13.08 -4.73 -14.61
CA GLU A 307 12.20 -5.34 -15.64
C GLU A 307 12.75 -6.64 -16.22
N ALA A 308 12.58 -7.74 -15.48
CA ALA A 308 12.54 -9.07 -16.06
C ALA A 308 11.07 -9.52 -16.21
N ASP A 309 10.63 -9.65 -17.46
CA ASP A 309 9.52 -10.48 -17.93
C ASP A 309 8.13 -10.33 -17.27
N THR A 310 7.45 -9.21 -17.55
CA THR A 310 5.97 -9.25 -17.62
C THR A 310 5.48 -8.59 -18.90
N ARG A 311 5.58 -9.33 -20.01
CA ARG A 311 4.74 -9.06 -21.19
C ARG A 311 3.29 -9.37 -20.84
N GLN A 312 2.60 -8.43 -20.21
CA GLN A 312 1.16 -8.52 -20.06
C GLN A 312 0.52 -8.14 -21.39
N VAL A 313 -0.15 -9.12 -22.03
CA VAL A 313 -0.98 -8.85 -23.21
C VAL A 313 -2.22 -8.11 -22.72
N ASN A 314 -2.22 -6.78 -22.86
CA ASN A 314 -3.38 -5.98 -22.56
C ASN A 314 -4.41 -6.12 -23.69
N LEU A 315 -5.49 -6.87 -23.45
CA LEU A 315 -6.60 -7.00 -24.38
C LEU A 315 -7.68 -5.93 -24.15
N THR A 316 -7.47 -5.02 -23.20
CA THR A 316 -8.43 -3.97 -22.85
C THR A 316 -8.05 -2.64 -23.49
N ARG A 317 -9.01 -1.70 -23.54
CA ARG A 317 -8.79 -0.32 -24.01
C ARG A 317 -8.15 0.61 -22.96
N PHE A 318 -7.86 0.11 -21.76
CA PHE A 318 -7.38 0.90 -20.64
C PHE A 318 -5.87 0.68 -20.46
N GLN A 319 -5.14 1.70 -20.02
CA GLN A 319 -3.71 1.52 -19.70
C GLN A 319 -3.54 0.53 -18.55
N LEU A 320 -2.52 -0.33 -18.63
CA LEU A 320 -2.16 -1.22 -17.53
C LEU A 320 -1.47 -0.39 -16.44
N PHE A 321 -1.81 -0.69 -15.18
CA PHE A 321 -1.06 -0.18 -14.05
C PHE A 321 0.10 -1.15 -13.77
N PHE A 322 1.32 -0.63 -13.67
CA PHE A 322 2.51 -1.40 -13.31
C PHE A 322 3.18 -0.78 -12.09
N PRO A 323 3.44 -1.52 -11.01
CA PRO A 323 3.98 -0.94 -9.78
C PRO A 323 5.38 -0.35 -10.02
N GLU A 324 5.73 0.66 -9.23
CA GLU A 324 7.09 1.20 -9.18
C GLU A 324 8.01 0.17 -8.51
N LYS A 325 9.24 0.04 -9.01
CA LYS A 325 10.22 -0.90 -8.45
C LYS A 325 11.60 -0.29 -8.20
N ARG A 326 11.85 0.91 -8.73
CA ARG A 326 13.16 1.55 -8.63
C ARG A 326 13.34 2.14 -7.24
N THR A 327 14.41 1.76 -6.55
CA THR A 327 14.66 2.14 -5.15
C THR A 327 14.58 3.65 -4.92
N PHE A 328 15.16 4.46 -5.81
CA PHE A 328 15.09 5.92 -5.74
C PHE A 328 13.65 6.44 -5.64
N PHE A 329 12.67 5.84 -6.31
CA PHE A 329 11.28 6.28 -6.27
C PHE A 329 10.50 5.68 -5.09
N LEU A 330 10.84 4.45 -4.68
CA LEU A 330 10.15 3.72 -3.61
C LEU A 330 10.36 4.30 -2.20
N GLU A 331 11.56 4.79 -1.90
CA GLU A 331 11.85 5.32 -0.55
C GLU A 331 10.86 6.47 -0.21
N ASP A 332 10.09 6.34 0.87
CA ASP A 332 9.07 7.33 1.27
C ASP A 332 8.03 7.70 0.19
N ALA A 333 7.74 6.81 -0.78
CA ALA A 333 6.77 7.07 -1.86
C ALA A 333 5.38 7.44 -1.33
N GLY A 334 4.98 6.90 -0.16
CA GLY A 334 3.72 7.19 0.52
C GLY A 334 3.48 8.68 0.82
N ILE A 335 4.53 9.51 0.87
CA ILE A 335 4.37 10.97 1.02
C ILE A 335 3.67 11.58 -0.19
N PHE A 336 3.94 11.08 -1.39
CA PHE A 336 3.35 11.56 -2.64
C PHE A 336 1.97 10.97 -2.92
N GLU A 337 1.41 10.15 -2.04
CA GLU A 337 0.02 9.72 -2.17
C GLU A 337 -0.93 10.93 -2.08
N PHE A 338 -1.90 10.94 -2.99
CA PHE A 338 -2.94 11.96 -3.08
C PHE A 338 -4.30 11.28 -3.10
N ALA A 339 -5.13 11.60 -2.11
CA ALA A 339 -6.52 11.16 -2.02
C ALA A 339 -6.78 9.71 -2.44
N ARG A 340 -6.18 8.73 -1.76
CA ARG A 340 -6.41 7.30 -2.06
C ARG A 340 -7.89 6.94 -1.84
N ILE A 341 -8.64 6.77 -2.93
CA ILE A 341 -10.11 6.65 -2.94
C ILE A 341 -10.54 5.20 -2.63
N VAL A 342 -9.66 4.21 -2.74
CA VAL A 342 -9.94 2.82 -2.33
C VAL A 342 -8.92 2.39 -1.25
N PRO A 343 -9.37 2.15 0.01
CA PRO A 343 -8.48 1.78 1.11
C PRO A 343 -7.91 0.36 0.99
N ASP A 344 -8.67 -0.57 0.38
CA ASP A 344 -8.41 -2.00 0.48
C ASP A 344 -8.25 -2.65 -0.90
N GLY A 345 -7.00 -2.79 -1.33
CA GLY A 345 -6.65 -3.51 -2.56
C GLY A 345 -5.43 -2.92 -3.28
N PRO A 346 -4.63 -3.73 -3.99
CA PRO A 346 -3.68 -3.26 -4.98
C PRO A 346 -4.42 -2.43 -6.06
N PRO A 347 -3.85 -1.32 -6.55
CA PRO A 347 -4.46 -0.51 -7.63
C PRO A 347 -4.86 -1.33 -8.86
N GLU A 348 -4.16 -2.44 -9.08
CA GLU A 348 -4.31 -3.40 -10.19
C GLU A 348 -5.61 -4.21 -10.13
N LEU A 349 -6.17 -4.44 -8.93
CA LEU A 349 -7.36 -5.28 -8.73
C LEU A 349 -8.67 -4.49 -8.76
N ASN A 350 -8.60 -3.16 -8.83
CA ASN A 350 -9.78 -2.31 -8.84
C ASN A 350 -10.31 -2.15 -10.26
N ALA A 351 -11.42 -2.81 -10.58
CA ALA A 351 -12.14 -2.64 -11.84
C ALA A 351 -12.53 -1.16 -12.03
N GLY A 352 -11.71 -0.40 -12.76
CA GLY A 352 -11.87 1.03 -13.00
C GLY A 352 -10.67 1.91 -12.65
N GLY A 353 -9.67 1.38 -11.93
CA GLY A 353 -8.46 2.07 -11.48
C GLY A 353 -8.72 3.29 -10.58
N ASP A 354 -7.78 3.60 -9.69
CA ASP A 354 -7.83 4.88 -8.99
C ASP A 354 -7.23 5.99 -9.87
N LEU A 355 -7.84 7.17 -9.81
CA LEU A 355 -7.24 8.38 -10.34
C LEU A 355 -6.00 8.69 -9.50
N LEU A 356 -4.82 8.65 -10.10
CA LEU A 356 -3.57 9.01 -9.45
C LEU A 356 -3.02 10.28 -10.10
N PRO A 357 -3.11 11.44 -9.44
CA PRO A 357 -2.59 12.68 -10.01
C PRO A 357 -1.07 12.67 -10.21
N PHE A 358 -0.36 11.80 -9.48
CA PHE A 358 1.07 11.53 -9.69
C PHE A 358 1.34 10.03 -9.64
N PHE A 359 2.20 9.58 -10.56
CA PHE A 359 2.68 8.22 -10.67
C PHE A 359 4.14 8.23 -11.14
N SER A 360 5.07 7.88 -10.24
CA SER A 360 6.52 7.98 -10.46
C SER A 360 7.02 7.25 -11.70
N ARG A 361 6.33 6.18 -12.10
CA ARG A 361 6.66 5.40 -13.29
C ARG A 361 6.61 6.23 -14.58
N ARG A 362 5.81 7.31 -14.63
CA ARG A 362 5.83 8.28 -15.74
C ARG A 362 7.18 8.99 -15.89
N MET A 363 8.00 9.03 -14.85
CA MET A 363 9.34 9.61 -14.90
C MET A 363 10.34 8.55 -15.37
N GLY A 364 10.74 8.61 -16.63
CA GLY A 364 11.72 7.70 -17.20
C GLY A 364 11.13 6.47 -17.91
N LEU A 365 9.80 6.36 -18.01
CA LEU A 365 9.13 5.37 -18.86
C LEU A 365 7.98 6.05 -19.60
N VAL A 366 8.00 5.97 -20.93
CA VAL A 366 6.98 6.55 -21.81
C VAL A 366 6.29 5.44 -22.59
N GLU A 367 4.97 5.33 -22.46
CA GLU A 367 4.18 4.39 -23.26
C GLU A 367 3.72 5.05 -24.57
N LYS A 368 3.94 4.39 -25.72
CA LYS A 368 3.32 4.77 -27.00
C LYS A 368 2.51 3.62 -27.57
N PHE A 369 1.36 3.94 -28.17
CA PHE A 369 0.54 2.96 -28.88
C PHE A 369 1.14 2.64 -30.25
N THR A 370 1.32 1.34 -30.52
CA THR A 370 1.73 0.81 -31.82
C THR A 370 0.60 -0.03 -32.42
N ALA A 371 0.76 -0.50 -33.66
CA ALA A 371 -0.19 -1.41 -34.31
C ALA A 371 -0.41 -2.72 -33.53
N ASN A 372 0.53 -3.11 -32.66
CA ASN A 372 0.48 -4.34 -31.86
C ASN A 372 0.11 -4.10 -30.38
N GLY A 373 -0.30 -2.87 -30.04
CA GLY A 373 -0.63 -2.46 -28.67
C GLY A 373 0.36 -1.44 -28.09
N PRO A 374 0.17 -1.04 -26.83
CA PRO A 374 1.07 -0.12 -26.14
C PRO A 374 2.45 -0.75 -25.91
N VAL A 375 3.50 0.04 -26.14
CA VAL A 375 4.89 -0.33 -25.90
C VAL A 375 5.50 0.72 -24.97
N GLY A 376 6.13 0.28 -23.89
CA GLY A 376 6.90 1.13 -22.98
C GLY A 376 8.31 1.37 -23.52
N TYR A 377 8.74 2.62 -23.50
CA TYR A 377 10.07 3.06 -23.90
C TYR A 377 10.77 3.67 -22.69
N GLU A 378 11.86 3.04 -22.30
CA GLU A 378 12.70 3.52 -21.21
C GLU A 378 13.44 4.80 -21.65
N VAL A 379 13.27 5.85 -20.87
CA VAL A 379 13.97 7.12 -21.05
C VAL A 379 14.98 7.26 -19.90
N PRO A 380 16.28 7.31 -20.19
CA PRO A 380 17.30 7.31 -19.15
C PRO A 380 17.11 8.49 -18.20
N ILE A 381 17.29 8.32 -16.90
CA ILE A 381 17.31 9.42 -15.94
C ILE A 381 18.77 9.82 -15.73
N ARG A 382 19.11 11.08 -16.02
CA ARG A 382 20.48 11.60 -15.86
C ARG A 382 20.79 11.91 -14.41
N ALA A 383 19.84 12.57 -13.75
CA ALA A 383 19.92 12.89 -12.34
C ALA A 383 18.51 13.04 -11.77
N GLY A 384 18.36 12.76 -10.49
CA GLY A 384 17.15 13.05 -9.75
C GLY A 384 17.48 13.43 -8.31
N GLU A 385 16.72 14.36 -7.78
CA GLU A 385 16.78 14.76 -6.37
C GLU A 385 15.39 14.65 -5.77
N LYS A 386 15.33 14.06 -4.58
CA LYS A 386 14.11 13.89 -3.81
C LYS A 386 14.36 14.32 -2.37
N LEU A 387 13.45 15.10 -1.81
CA LEU A 387 13.44 15.47 -0.41
C LEU A 387 12.10 15.08 0.19
N THR A 388 12.11 14.09 1.09
CA THR A 388 10.91 13.50 1.68
C THR A 388 11.03 13.49 3.19
N GLY A 389 9.96 13.85 3.88
CA GLY A 389 9.96 13.77 5.33
C GLY A 389 8.89 14.56 6.04
N LYS A 390 9.05 14.71 7.35
CA LYS A 390 8.16 15.44 8.25
C LYS A 390 8.92 16.57 8.96
N ILE A 391 8.31 17.77 8.95
CA ILE A 391 8.75 18.94 9.71
C ILE A 391 7.56 19.43 10.57
N GLY A 392 7.64 19.18 11.87
CA GLY A 392 6.52 19.46 12.78
C GLY A 392 5.27 18.69 12.39
N ARG A 393 4.17 19.39 12.11
CA ARG A 393 2.91 18.75 11.65
C ARG A 393 2.86 18.49 10.14
N PHE A 394 3.85 18.96 9.39
CA PHE A 394 3.82 18.92 7.93
C PHE A 394 4.61 17.73 7.40
N ASP A 395 4.01 16.92 6.54
CA ASP A 395 4.75 16.01 5.65
C ASP A 395 5.05 16.75 4.35
N ILE A 396 6.28 16.64 3.85
CA ILE A 396 6.80 17.36 2.70
C ILE A 396 7.45 16.34 1.76
N GLY A 397 7.10 16.41 0.49
CA GLY A 397 7.73 15.67 -0.60
C GLY A 397 8.06 16.61 -1.74
N LEU A 398 9.33 16.70 -2.10
CA LEU A 398 9.81 17.38 -3.31
C LEU A 398 10.56 16.35 -4.14
N LEU A 399 10.30 16.33 -5.44
CA LEU A 399 10.98 15.45 -6.39
C LEU A 399 11.25 16.24 -7.66
N ASP A 400 12.48 16.21 -8.14
CA ASP A 400 12.86 16.73 -9.44
C ASP A 400 13.73 15.70 -10.16
N VAL A 401 13.38 15.39 -11.41
CA VAL A 401 14.06 14.39 -12.22
C VAL A 401 14.38 14.97 -13.58
N GLN A 402 15.65 14.89 -13.96
CA GLN A 402 16.12 15.20 -15.29
C GLN A 402 16.26 13.92 -16.11
N THR A 403 15.40 13.76 -17.11
CA THR A 403 15.51 12.69 -18.10
C THR A 403 16.50 13.07 -19.20
N GLY A 404 17.14 12.05 -19.78
CA GLY A 404 17.90 12.14 -21.01
C GLY A 404 16.99 12.05 -22.24
N SER A 405 17.59 12.07 -23.43
CA SER A 405 16.85 11.83 -24.66
C SER A 405 16.84 10.35 -25.02
N TYR A 406 15.73 9.90 -25.60
CA TYR A 406 15.61 8.60 -26.24
C TYR A 406 15.26 8.78 -27.72
N THR A 407 15.74 7.90 -28.59
CA THR A 407 15.43 7.93 -30.02
C THR A 407 15.23 6.50 -30.50
N GLU A 408 13.99 6.21 -30.90
CA GLU A 408 13.68 4.96 -31.61
C GLU A 408 13.94 5.19 -33.10
N PRO A 409 14.79 4.36 -33.76
CA PRO A 409 15.08 4.49 -35.18
C PRO A 409 13.89 4.09 -36.06
N ASP A 410 13.89 4.56 -37.30
CA ASP A 410 12.92 4.12 -38.32
C ASP A 410 13.09 2.63 -38.66
N ARG A 411 11.98 1.90 -38.67
CA ARG A 411 11.90 0.49 -39.10
C ARG A 411 10.90 0.34 -40.23
N VAL A 412 11.01 -0.73 -41.02
CA VAL A 412 10.07 -1.01 -42.12
C VAL A 412 8.64 -1.09 -41.57
N GLY A 413 7.79 -0.12 -41.97
CA GLY A 413 6.38 -0.05 -41.54
C GLY A 413 6.14 0.62 -40.18
N GLN A 414 7.17 1.13 -39.50
CA GLN A 414 7.05 1.86 -38.22
C GLN A 414 8.00 3.07 -38.21
N PRO A 415 7.49 4.31 -38.31
CA PRO A 415 8.31 5.49 -38.19
C PRO A 415 8.89 5.61 -36.78
N GLY A 416 10.17 5.95 -36.70
CA GLY A 416 10.87 6.24 -35.47
C GLY A 416 10.34 7.51 -34.81
N PHE A 417 10.75 7.74 -33.57
CA PHE A 417 10.40 8.94 -32.83
C PHE A 417 11.50 9.32 -31.85
N ARG A 418 11.46 10.57 -31.40
CA ARG A 418 12.42 11.11 -30.43
C ARG A 418 11.68 11.60 -29.20
N LEU A 419 12.17 11.18 -28.04
CA LEU A 419 11.79 11.74 -26.75
C LEU A 419 12.93 12.67 -26.30
N PRO A 420 12.71 14.00 -26.20
CA PRO A 420 13.71 14.92 -25.69
C PRO A 420 13.92 14.73 -24.18
N GLY A 421 15.09 15.13 -23.67
CA GLY A 421 15.30 15.23 -22.23
C GLY A 421 14.41 16.30 -21.60
N LYS A 422 13.87 16.01 -20.42
CA LYS A 422 12.90 16.83 -19.69
C LYS A 422 13.24 16.90 -18.21
N ASN A 423 12.86 18.02 -17.61
CA ASN A 423 12.81 18.14 -16.16
C ASN A 423 11.36 17.94 -15.73
N LEU A 424 11.15 16.98 -14.85
CA LEU A 424 9.86 16.57 -14.34
C LEU A 424 9.86 16.77 -12.83
N SER A 425 8.91 17.52 -12.29
CA SER A 425 8.92 17.92 -10.89
C SER A 425 7.59 17.67 -10.20
N VAL A 426 7.66 17.31 -8.92
CA VAL A 426 6.49 17.10 -8.06
C VAL A 426 6.74 17.75 -6.70
N GLY A 427 5.73 18.47 -6.22
CA GLY A 427 5.70 19.03 -4.88
C GLY A 427 4.45 18.55 -4.13
N ARG A 428 4.64 18.17 -2.87
CA ARG A 428 3.59 17.66 -2.00
C ARG A 428 3.78 18.19 -0.59
N VAL A 429 2.71 18.70 0.00
CA VAL A 429 2.66 19.08 1.41
C VAL A 429 1.37 18.59 2.03
N LYS A 430 1.44 17.93 3.19
CA LYS A 430 0.29 17.52 4.02
C LYS A 430 0.42 18.14 5.41
N ALA A 431 -0.61 18.82 5.88
CA ALA A 431 -0.71 19.30 7.25
C ALA A 431 -1.57 18.32 8.06
N ASN A 432 -0.93 17.56 8.95
CA ASN A 432 -1.62 16.64 9.84
C ASN A 432 -2.33 17.40 10.96
N PHE A 433 -3.55 17.00 11.27
CA PHE A 433 -4.31 17.48 12.42
C PHE A 433 -5.13 16.32 13.00
N LEU A 434 -5.48 16.41 14.29
CA LEU A 434 -6.01 15.27 15.05
C LEU A 434 -5.07 14.05 14.96
N SER A 435 -5.53 12.86 15.33
CA SER A 435 -4.72 11.64 15.30
C SER A 435 -4.65 10.99 13.91
N GLN A 436 -5.67 11.14 13.06
CA GLN A 436 -5.78 10.39 11.80
C GLN A 436 -6.20 11.23 10.58
N SER A 437 -6.28 12.56 10.74
CA SER A 437 -6.76 13.48 9.70
C SER A 437 -5.63 14.32 9.11
N TYR A 438 -5.82 14.84 7.89
CA TYR A 438 -4.90 15.78 7.25
C TYR A 438 -5.60 16.60 6.17
N VAL A 439 -5.00 17.72 5.81
CA VAL A 439 -5.28 18.48 4.57
C VAL A 439 -3.99 18.59 3.79
N GLY A 440 -4.03 18.42 2.48
CA GLY A 440 -2.85 18.42 1.65
C GLY A 440 -3.03 19.18 0.34
N ALA A 441 -1.90 19.52 -0.26
CA ALA A 441 -1.81 20.08 -1.60
C ALA A 441 -0.75 19.33 -2.41
N MET A 442 -0.93 19.24 -3.72
CA MET A 442 0.01 18.65 -4.66
C MET A 442 0.16 19.54 -5.90
N PHE A 443 1.36 19.55 -6.44
CA PHE A 443 1.69 20.15 -7.72
C PHE A 443 2.58 19.21 -8.53
N THR A 444 2.33 19.09 -9.83
CA THR A 444 3.20 18.38 -10.78
C THR A 444 3.48 19.28 -11.98
N ASN A 445 4.67 19.17 -12.55
CA ASN A 445 5.10 19.95 -13.69
C ASN A 445 5.93 19.10 -14.66
N GLY A 446 5.55 19.14 -15.93
CA GLY A 446 6.27 18.49 -17.02
C GLY A 446 5.43 17.44 -17.75
N ASP A 447 5.89 17.13 -18.96
CA ASP A 447 5.35 16.08 -19.82
C ASP A 447 6.53 15.19 -20.24
N PRO A 448 6.54 13.90 -19.86
CA PRO A 448 7.61 12.96 -20.21
C PRO A 448 7.85 12.81 -21.72
N THR A 449 6.83 12.99 -22.55
CA THR A 449 6.92 12.90 -24.01
C THR A 449 7.54 14.16 -24.62
N GLY A 450 7.33 15.29 -23.94
CA GLY A 450 7.70 16.60 -24.43
C GLY A 450 6.84 17.18 -25.52
N GLU A 451 5.72 16.53 -25.85
CA GLU A 451 4.77 16.94 -26.88
C GLU A 451 3.93 18.14 -26.42
N THR A 452 3.73 18.29 -25.10
CA THR A 452 2.99 19.39 -24.48
C THR A 452 3.75 20.08 -23.35
N SER A 453 3.21 21.21 -22.88
CA SER A 453 3.47 21.71 -21.54
C SER A 453 2.30 21.30 -20.65
N ASN A 454 2.60 20.60 -19.55
CA ASN A 454 1.61 20.11 -18.59
C ASN A 454 1.95 20.53 -17.16
N GLN A 455 0.92 20.98 -16.44
CA GLN A 455 0.96 21.23 -15.01
C GLN A 455 -0.33 20.71 -14.38
N MET A 456 -0.26 20.19 -13.17
CA MET A 456 -1.45 19.84 -12.39
C MET A 456 -1.30 20.34 -10.97
N GLY A 457 -2.38 20.91 -10.44
CA GLY A 457 -2.49 21.29 -9.03
C GLY A 457 -3.72 20.69 -8.39
N GLY A 458 -3.63 20.31 -7.12
CA GLY A 458 -4.75 19.72 -6.39
C GLY A 458 -4.68 19.88 -4.89
N ILE A 459 -5.83 19.69 -4.25
CA ILE A 459 -6.03 19.71 -2.79
C ILE A 459 -6.80 18.45 -2.38
N ASP A 460 -6.43 17.88 -1.24
CA ASP A 460 -7.11 16.74 -0.64
C ASP A 460 -7.29 16.88 0.88
N LEU A 461 -8.30 16.20 1.42
CA LEU A 461 -8.70 16.26 2.83
C LEU A 461 -9.14 14.87 3.30
N LYS A 462 -8.45 14.34 4.33
CA LYS A 462 -8.86 13.15 5.08
C LYS A 462 -9.37 13.55 6.44
N LEU A 463 -10.61 13.18 6.74
CA LEU A 463 -11.17 13.20 8.09
C LEU A 463 -11.36 11.76 8.52
N ALA A 464 -10.60 11.29 9.51
CA ALA A 464 -10.69 9.92 9.98
C ALA A 464 -10.68 9.83 11.51
N THR A 465 -11.36 8.80 12.02
CA THR A 465 -11.37 8.43 13.44
C THR A 465 -11.58 6.94 13.60
N SER A 466 -10.86 6.32 14.53
CA SER A 466 -11.06 4.93 14.97
C SER A 466 -11.94 4.81 16.22
N ASN A 467 -12.59 5.90 16.64
CA ASN A 467 -13.47 5.95 17.80
C ASN A 467 -14.74 6.78 17.52
N PHE A 468 -15.36 6.55 16.36
CA PHE A 468 -16.59 7.23 15.96
C PHE A 468 -17.68 7.04 17.01
N LEU A 469 -18.30 8.16 17.43
CA LEU A 469 -19.32 8.22 18.48
C LEU A 469 -18.90 7.57 19.82
N ASN A 470 -17.61 7.50 20.11
CA ASN A 470 -17.06 6.85 21.31
C ASN A 470 -17.39 5.36 21.41
N ARG A 471 -17.51 4.67 20.26
CA ARG A 471 -17.87 3.24 20.20
C ARG A 471 -16.74 2.34 19.68
N GLY A 472 -15.52 2.86 19.57
CA GLY A 472 -14.38 2.13 19.00
C GLY A 472 -14.52 1.80 17.50
N LYS A 473 -15.46 2.47 16.81
CA LYS A 473 -15.77 2.25 15.39
C LYS A 473 -14.96 3.16 14.48
N ASN A 474 -14.59 2.67 13.30
CA ASN A 474 -13.88 3.43 12.29
C ASN A 474 -14.85 4.23 11.42
N LEU A 475 -14.49 5.46 11.10
CA LEU A 475 -15.12 6.27 10.07
C LEU A 475 -14.05 7.10 9.37
N SER A 476 -14.10 7.16 8.05
CA SER A 476 -13.26 8.06 7.26
C SER A 476 -14.02 8.72 6.12
N LEU A 477 -13.68 9.98 5.85
CA LEU A 477 -14.11 10.75 4.69
C LEU A 477 -12.86 11.29 3.99
N MET A 478 -12.71 10.94 2.72
CA MET A 478 -11.71 11.45 1.80
C MET A 478 -12.38 12.39 0.80
N LEU A 479 -11.83 13.57 0.57
CA LEU A 479 -12.28 14.52 -0.45
C LEU A 479 -11.08 15.02 -1.23
N PHE A 480 -11.26 15.29 -2.52
CA PHE A 480 -10.21 15.90 -3.34
C PHE A 480 -10.75 16.72 -4.50
N GLY A 481 -9.89 17.59 -5.02
CA GLY A 481 -10.08 18.30 -6.27
C GLY A 481 -8.74 18.63 -6.93
N THR A 482 -8.67 18.46 -8.24
CA THR A 482 -7.48 18.65 -9.07
C THR A 482 -7.84 19.37 -10.36
N LYS A 483 -6.87 20.10 -10.91
CA LYS A 483 -6.99 20.78 -12.20
C LYS A 483 -5.69 20.64 -12.98
N THR A 484 -5.80 20.35 -14.27
CA THR A 484 -4.68 20.27 -15.20
C THR A 484 -4.66 21.48 -16.12
N TYR A 485 -3.47 21.96 -16.46
CA TYR A 485 -3.21 22.87 -17.55
C TYR A 485 -2.34 22.14 -18.57
N THR A 486 -2.92 21.79 -19.72
CA THR A 486 -2.22 21.10 -20.81
C THR A 486 -2.36 21.91 -22.09
N THR A 487 -1.25 22.08 -22.79
CA THR A 487 -1.25 22.83 -24.06
C THR A 487 -2.23 22.20 -25.05
N GLY A 488 -3.16 23.00 -25.58
CA GLY A 488 -4.16 22.54 -26.55
C GLY A 488 -5.44 21.94 -25.96
N LEU A 489 -5.49 21.67 -24.65
CA LEU A 489 -6.70 21.16 -23.98
C LEU A 489 -7.33 22.27 -23.12
N ASN A 490 -8.63 22.53 -23.28
CA ASN A 490 -9.34 23.60 -22.58
C ASN A 490 -10.74 23.17 -22.14
N GLY A 491 -11.14 23.56 -20.92
CA GLY A 491 -12.46 23.29 -20.36
C GLY A 491 -12.67 21.82 -20.00
N ARG A 492 -13.42 21.53 -18.92
CA ARG A 492 -13.54 20.16 -18.36
C ARG A 492 -12.15 19.50 -18.11
N ASP A 493 -11.25 20.28 -17.53
CA ASP A 493 -9.85 19.97 -17.22
C ASP A 493 -9.63 19.77 -15.71
N THR A 494 -10.68 19.34 -15.01
CA THR A 494 -10.70 19.12 -13.56
C THR A 494 -11.14 17.70 -13.23
N ALA A 495 -10.65 17.18 -12.12
CA ALA A 495 -11.19 15.97 -11.50
C ALA A 495 -11.39 16.18 -10.00
N TYR A 496 -12.53 15.78 -9.47
CA TYR A 496 -12.85 15.92 -8.05
C TYR A 496 -13.74 14.77 -7.60
N GLY A 497 -13.74 14.51 -6.30
CA GLY A 497 -14.52 13.41 -5.77
C GLY A 497 -14.39 13.26 -4.26
N GLY A 498 -15.02 12.19 -3.77
CA GLY A 498 -14.99 11.82 -2.38
C GLY A 498 -15.26 10.35 -2.14
N PHE A 499 -14.85 9.90 -0.97
CA PHE A 499 -15.04 8.54 -0.51
C PHE A 499 -15.35 8.54 0.98
N LEU A 500 -16.50 7.97 1.35
CA LEU A 500 -16.92 7.74 2.72
C LEU A 500 -16.74 6.25 3.00
N SER A 501 -16.04 5.90 4.07
CA SER A 501 -15.88 4.50 4.50
C SER A 501 -16.15 4.36 5.99
N TYR A 502 -17.00 3.40 6.32
CA TYR A 502 -17.31 2.94 7.66
C TYR A 502 -17.00 1.43 7.73
N PRO A 503 -15.71 1.03 7.83
CA PRO A 503 -15.29 -0.36 7.70
C PRO A 503 -15.27 -1.03 9.07
N ASN A 504 -16.42 -1.56 9.51
CA ASN A 504 -16.58 -2.16 10.83
C ASN A 504 -17.18 -3.57 10.70
N ASP A 505 -16.77 -4.50 11.56
CA ASP A 505 -17.02 -5.94 11.40
C ASP A 505 -18.49 -6.30 11.15
N LEU A 506 -19.41 -5.67 11.88
CA LEU A 506 -20.84 -5.92 11.72
C LEU A 506 -21.45 -5.19 10.53
N VAL A 507 -20.95 -3.99 10.20
CA VAL A 507 -21.52 -3.11 9.18
C VAL A 507 -20.38 -2.41 8.45
N THR A 508 -20.23 -2.77 7.18
CA THR A 508 -19.37 -2.05 6.23
C THR A 508 -20.25 -1.18 5.36
N LEU A 509 -19.92 0.10 5.24
CA LEU A 509 -20.54 1.03 4.30
C LEU A 509 -19.46 1.79 3.57
N GLU A 510 -19.52 1.78 2.25
CA GLU A 510 -18.62 2.53 1.39
C GLU A 510 -19.43 3.32 0.35
N TYR A 511 -19.07 4.58 0.18
CA TYR A 511 -19.67 5.42 -0.85
C TYR A 511 -18.59 6.24 -1.55
N LYS A 512 -18.40 5.95 -2.84
CA LYS A 512 -17.48 6.62 -3.75
C LYS A 512 -18.26 7.47 -4.72
N TRP A 513 -17.80 8.70 -4.92
CA TRP A 513 -18.29 9.55 -6.02
C TRP A 513 -17.14 10.36 -6.60
N MET A 514 -17.07 10.41 -7.94
CA MET A 514 -16.01 11.11 -8.64
C MET A 514 -16.50 11.64 -9.99
N ASP A 515 -16.02 12.81 -10.37
CA ASP A 515 -16.21 13.42 -11.68
C ASP A 515 -14.85 13.71 -12.29
N ILE A 516 -14.58 13.15 -13.47
CA ILE A 516 -13.35 13.36 -14.23
C ILE A 516 -13.71 14.01 -15.55
N GLY A 517 -13.24 15.24 -15.75
CA GLY A 517 -13.45 15.98 -16.98
C GLY A 517 -12.82 15.32 -18.20
N GLU A 518 -13.39 15.57 -19.37
CA GLU A 518 -12.94 14.99 -20.66
C GLU A 518 -11.50 15.39 -21.02
N ASN A 519 -11.10 16.61 -20.66
CA ASN A 519 -9.79 17.19 -20.95
C ASN A 519 -8.86 17.18 -19.73
N TYR A 520 -9.24 16.49 -18.65
CA TYR A 520 -8.38 16.31 -17.50
C TYR A 520 -7.22 15.37 -17.87
N ASN A 521 -6.00 15.90 -17.87
CA ASN A 521 -4.83 15.18 -18.37
C ASN A 521 -3.58 15.47 -17.53
N PRO A 522 -3.33 14.74 -16.43
CA PRO A 522 -2.09 14.82 -15.67
C PRO A 522 -1.02 13.93 -16.33
N GLU A 523 -0.07 14.52 -17.07
CA GLU A 523 0.94 13.76 -17.83
C GLU A 523 1.89 12.96 -16.92
N LEU A 524 2.07 13.41 -15.67
CA LEU A 524 2.82 12.69 -14.64
C LEU A 524 1.94 11.76 -13.78
N GLY A 525 0.66 11.60 -14.11
CA GLY A 525 -0.29 10.78 -13.37
C GLY A 525 -0.77 9.53 -14.13
N PHE A 526 -1.81 8.92 -13.58
CA PHE A 526 -2.54 7.82 -14.17
C PHE A 526 -4.05 8.09 -14.07
N VAL A 527 -4.71 8.17 -15.24
CA VAL A 527 -6.15 8.37 -15.35
C VAL A 527 -6.72 7.25 -16.19
N PRO A 528 -7.38 6.26 -15.58
CA PRO A 528 -7.93 5.11 -16.31
C PRO A 528 -8.95 5.54 -17.38
N ARG A 529 -9.74 6.58 -17.07
CA ARG A 529 -10.79 7.07 -17.94
C ARG A 529 -11.11 8.54 -17.67
N THR A 530 -11.17 9.34 -18.73
CA THR A 530 -11.64 10.73 -18.69
C THR A 530 -13.10 10.84 -19.13
N GLY A 531 -13.70 12.01 -18.90
CA GLY A 531 -15.06 12.31 -19.34
C GLY A 531 -16.14 11.49 -18.64
N VAL A 532 -15.88 10.98 -17.44
CA VAL A 532 -16.75 10.04 -16.73
C VAL A 532 -17.11 10.56 -15.34
N ARG A 533 -18.36 10.33 -14.94
CA ARG A 533 -18.78 10.42 -13.54
C ARG A 533 -19.03 9.02 -13.02
N ILE A 534 -18.43 8.72 -11.87
CA ILE A 534 -18.48 7.42 -11.21
C ILE A 534 -19.19 7.60 -9.88
N SER A 535 -20.16 6.73 -9.59
CA SER A 535 -20.75 6.60 -8.26
C SER A 535 -20.74 5.12 -7.90
N SER A 536 -20.28 4.79 -6.70
CA SER A 536 -20.30 3.41 -6.20
C SER A 536 -20.78 3.43 -4.75
N PHE A 537 -21.70 2.54 -4.42
CA PHE A 537 -22.19 2.35 -3.07
C PHE A 537 -22.12 0.86 -2.77
N ASP A 538 -21.42 0.52 -1.70
CA ASP A 538 -21.25 -0.84 -1.22
C ASP A 538 -21.69 -0.88 0.23
N SER A 539 -22.49 -1.87 0.57
CA SER A 539 -22.94 -2.10 1.94
C SER A 539 -22.92 -3.57 2.25
N GLU A 540 -22.43 -3.90 3.43
CA GLU A 540 -22.38 -5.26 3.93
C GLU A 540 -22.81 -5.27 5.40
N ILE A 541 -23.68 -6.20 5.76
CA ILE A 541 -24.03 -6.50 7.15
C ILE A 541 -23.52 -7.91 7.46
N SER A 542 -22.66 -8.05 8.47
CA SER A 542 -21.91 -9.30 8.68
C SER A 542 -21.99 -9.90 10.08
N PRO A 543 -23.15 -10.41 10.52
CA PRO A 543 -23.33 -10.97 11.86
C PRO A 543 -22.53 -12.27 12.06
N ARG A 544 -22.11 -12.50 13.30
CA ARG A 544 -21.40 -13.71 13.74
C ARG A 544 -22.30 -14.50 14.70
N PRO A 545 -23.11 -15.45 14.20
CA PRO A 545 -24.18 -16.05 14.99
C PRO A 545 -23.70 -17.10 16.01
N GLY A 546 -22.47 -17.60 15.89
CA GLY A 546 -21.88 -18.56 16.84
C GLY A 546 -22.55 -19.95 16.84
N ILE A 547 -23.35 -20.28 15.82
CA ILE A 547 -24.07 -21.55 15.66
C ILE A 547 -23.63 -22.27 14.39
N TRP A 548 -23.83 -23.59 14.34
CA TRP A 548 -23.61 -24.43 13.14
C TRP A 548 -22.23 -24.30 12.51
N ASN A 549 -21.21 -24.01 13.32
CA ASN A 549 -19.84 -23.74 12.85
C ASN A 549 -19.69 -22.55 11.88
N VAL A 550 -20.72 -21.71 11.76
CA VAL A 550 -20.70 -20.47 10.97
C VAL A 550 -19.92 -19.42 11.74
N ARG A 551 -18.80 -18.98 11.17
CA ARG A 551 -17.95 -17.90 11.69
C ARG A 551 -18.63 -16.56 11.49
N GLN A 552 -19.07 -16.28 10.27
CA GLN A 552 -19.66 -15.00 9.87
C GLN A 552 -20.62 -15.23 8.70
N MET A 553 -21.77 -14.57 8.74
CA MET A 553 -22.67 -14.43 7.61
C MET A 553 -22.46 -13.04 7.03
N SER A 554 -22.51 -12.88 5.72
CA SER A 554 -22.42 -11.61 5.00
C SER A 554 -23.68 -11.42 4.15
N PHE A 555 -24.21 -10.21 4.17
CA PHE A 555 -25.33 -9.76 3.36
C PHE A 555 -24.92 -8.48 2.64
N GLU A 556 -24.70 -8.57 1.34
CA GLU A 556 -24.09 -7.48 0.57
C GLU A 556 -25.08 -6.89 -0.42
N PHE A 557 -24.93 -5.60 -0.63
CA PHE A 557 -25.61 -4.85 -1.67
C PHE A 557 -24.64 -3.83 -2.25
N SER A 558 -24.46 -3.87 -3.57
CA SER A 558 -23.60 -2.96 -4.31
C SER A 558 -24.34 -2.32 -5.48
N ILE A 559 -24.08 -1.04 -5.71
CA ILE A 559 -24.45 -0.32 -6.93
C ILE A 559 -23.21 0.37 -7.47
N LYS A 560 -22.95 0.19 -8.75
CA LYS A 560 -21.88 0.87 -9.46
C LYS A 560 -22.40 1.50 -10.74
N ASP A 561 -22.29 2.81 -10.80
CA ASP A 561 -22.84 3.63 -11.86
C ASP A 561 -21.71 4.41 -12.57
N TYR A 562 -21.66 4.29 -13.90
CA TYR A 562 -20.79 5.07 -14.78
C TYR A 562 -21.64 5.90 -15.74
N TYR A 563 -21.41 7.21 -15.73
CA TYR A 563 -22.09 8.17 -16.59
C TYR A 563 -21.11 8.90 -17.49
N SER A 564 -21.53 9.15 -18.74
CA SER A 564 -20.84 10.10 -19.60
C SER A 564 -21.07 11.52 -19.09
N THR A 565 -20.00 12.25 -18.77
CA THR A 565 -20.11 13.70 -18.46
C THR A 565 -20.45 14.52 -19.71
N VAL A 566 -20.18 13.98 -20.90
CA VAL A 566 -20.36 14.67 -22.18
C VAL A 566 -21.81 14.62 -22.65
N HIS A 567 -22.46 13.48 -22.47
CA HIS A 567 -23.84 13.25 -22.92
C HIS A 567 -24.84 13.15 -21.77
N ASN A 568 -24.35 13.11 -20.52
CA ASN A 568 -25.16 12.86 -19.32
C ASN A 568 -25.99 11.57 -19.39
N ASP A 569 -25.56 10.66 -20.24
CA ASP A 569 -26.18 9.37 -20.46
C ASP A 569 -25.44 8.29 -19.66
N TRP A 570 -26.20 7.32 -19.19
CA TRP A 570 -25.70 6.12 -18.55
C TRP A 570 -24.87 5.31 -19.54
N GLN A 571 -23.68 4.88 -19.11
CA GLN A 571 -22.82 4.00 -19.90
C GLN A 571 -22.72 2.61 -19.32
N THR A 572 -22.67 2.50 -18.00
CA THR A 572 -22.64 1.20 -17.35
C THR A 572 -23.33 1.32 -16.01
N LYS A 573 -24.20 0.36 -15.71
CA LYS A 573 -24.78 0.20 -14.39
C LYS A 573 -24.68 -1.25 -13.96
N GLU A 574 -24.08 -1.46 -12.81
CA GLU A 574 -24.01 -2.76 -12.17
C GLU A 574 -24.72 -2.72 -10.82
N VAL A 575 -25.54 -3.72 -10.56
CA VAL A 575 -26.19 -3.92 -9.27
C VAL A 575 -25.88 -5.33 -8.81
N GLY A 576 -25.19 -5.45 -7.68
CA GLY A 576 -24.86 -6.71 -7.02
C GLY A 576 -25.68 -6.89 -5.76
N ILE A 577 -26.13 -8.13 -5.51
CA ILE A 577 -26.78 -8.53 -4.27
C ILE A 577 -26.24 -9.90 -3.88
N THR A 578 -25.70 -9.98 -2.66
CA THR A 578 -25.33 -11.23 -2.01
C THR A 578 -26.33 -11.46 -0.87
N PRO A 579 -27.49 -12.10 -1.13
CA PRO A 579 -28.51 -12.32 -0.11
C PRO A 579 -28.06 -13.26 1.01
N PHE A 580 -27.01 -14.05 0.80
CA PHE A 580 -26.27 -14.71 1.86
C PHE A 580 -24.90 -15.16 1.35
N GLN A 581 -23.90 -15.01 2.21
CA GLN A 581 -22.62 -15.68 2.11
C GLN A 581 -22.18 -16.07 3.52
N TRP A 582 -21.99 -17.35 3.79
CA TRP A 582 -21.64 -17.86 5.12
C TRP A 582 -20.25 -18.41 5.08
N ARG A 583 -19.36 -17.84 5.90
CA ARG A 583 -18.02 -18.33 6.15
C ARG A 583 -18.03 -19.22 7.37
N MET A 584 -17.48 -20.42 7.25
CA MET A 584 -17.33 -21.40 8.32
C MET A 584 -16.02 -21.20 9.08
N ASN A 585 -15.90 -21.76 10.28
CA ASN A 585 -14.63 -21.74 11.01
C ASN A 585 -13.50 -22.53 10.31
N SER A 586 -13.84 -23.46 9.41
CA SER A 586 -12.87 -24.16 8.56
C SER A 586 -12.23 -23.25 7.50
N GLY A 587 -12.83 -22.09 7.21
CA GLY A 587 -12.48 -21.25 6.07
C GLY A 587 -13.34 -21.49 4.84
N ASP A 588 -14.07 -22.60 4.79
CA ASP A 588 -15.06 -22.85 3.73
C ASP A 588 -16.11 -21.73 3.71
N PHE A 589 -16.63 -21.43 2.52
CA PHE A 589 -17.76 -20.53 2.40
C PHE A 589 -18.83 -21.13 1.48
N ILE A 590 -20.07 -20.75 1.74
CA ILE A 590 -21.22 -21.02 0.86
C ILE A 590 -21.98 -19.73 0.69
N GLY A 591 -22.29 -19.36 -0.55
CA GLY A 591 -23.02 -18.13 -0.81
C GLY A 591 -23.75 -18.17 -2.13
N TYR A 592 -24.54 -17.13 -2.35
CA TYR A 592 -25.15 -16.83 -3.61
C TYR A 592 -24.96 -15.35 -3.90
N GLU A 593 -24.41 -15.04 -5.06
CA GLU A 593 -24.25 -13.69 -5.56
C GLU A 593 -25.09 -13.54 -6.83
N TRP A 594 -25.80 -12.41 -6.94
CA TRP A 594 -26.49 -12.03 -8.15
C TRP A 594 -26.03 -10.64 -8.59
N THR A 595 -25.48 -10.57 -9.79
CA THR A 595 -24.99 -9.33 -10.39
C THR A 595 -25.71 -9.07 -11.70
N ARG A 596 -26.25 -7.86 -11.85
CA ARG A 596 -26.89 -7.39 -13.08
C ARG A 596 -26.13 -6.20 -13.62
N SER A 597 -25.44 -6.43 -14.73
CA SER A 597 -24.78 -5.38 -15.50
C SER A 597 -25.65 -4.94 -16.68
N GLN A 598 -25.68 -3.63 -16.93
CA GLN A 598 -26.31 -2.98 -18.08
C GLN A 598 -25.24 -2.11 -18.72
N GLU A 599 -24.97 -2.34 -20.01
CA GLU A 599 -24.03 -1.59 -20.84
C GLU A 599 -24.76 -0.78 -21.91
#